data_AF-A0A1B8XWY4-F1
#
_entry.id   AF-A0A1B8XWY4-F1
#
_cell.length_a   1.000
_cell.length_b   1.000
_cell.length_c   1.000
_cell.angle_alpha   90.00
_cell.angle_beta   90.00
_cell.angle_gamma   90.00
#
_symmetry.space_group_name_H-M   'P 1'
#
loop_
_entity.id
_entity.type
_entity.pdbx_description
1 polymer ?
#
loop_
_entity_poly.entity_id
_entity_poly.type
_entity_poly.pdbx_seq_one_letter_code
_entity_poly.pdbx_strand_id
1 'polypeptide(L)'
;MDPALCLELLSFLKPETRADVRAQALEYILGVSGSPEGRQSLCAEPRLLCALLDLSTEQSPHVAQDAHHVLVNLTSDCAAHRALLAHVPTLLPSMLSRLRDPGCPFADSICTALCNLSREEETCQSFLRSLTQEGMCQLLDMLCAPKYNPRASLDYLGPLLCNLTQLPEGRHFIL
;
A
#
# COMPACT_ATOMS: atom_id res chain seq x y z
N MET A 1 -0.09 16.59 -13.01
CA MET A 1 -0.46 15.80 -14.20
C MET A 1 -1.82 16.30 -14.68
N ASP A 2 -2.02 16.38 -15.99
CA ASP A 2 -3.34 16.73 -16.56
C ASP A 2 -4.37 15.64 -16.17
N PRO A 3 -5.56 15.99 -15.65
CA PRO A 3 -6.64 15.03 -15.43
C PRO A 3 -6.96 14.17 -16.65
N ALA A 4 -6.87 14.71 -17.87
CA ALA A 4 -7.08 13.95 -19.10
C ALA A 4 -6.06 12.81 -19.26
N LEU A 5 -4.78 13.09 -18.94
CA LEU A 5 -3.72 12.09 -18.95
C LEU A 5 -3.94 11.00 -17.89
N CYS A 6 -4.49 11.34 -16.72
CA CYS A 6 -4.85 10.34 -15.69
C CYS A 6 -5.88 9.34 -16.24
N LEU A 7 -6.90 9.85 -16.94
CA LEU A 7 -7.95 9.02 -17.55
C LEU A 7 -7.42 8.15 -18.69
N GLU A 8 -6.50 8.71 -19.50
CA GLU A 8 -5.83 7.97 -20.56
C GLU A 8 -5.01 6.81 -19.99
N LEU A 9 -4.16 7.08 -19.00
CA LEU A 9 -3.37 6.05 -18.31
C LEU A 9 -4.27 4.97 -17.69
N LEU A 10 -5.36 5.35 -17.04
CA LEU A 10 -6.34 4.41 -16.49
C LEU A 10 -6.91 3.48 -17.56
N SER A 11 -7.11 3.96 -18.79
CA SER A 11 -7.59 3.14 -19.90
C SER A 11 -6.58 2.04 -20.29
N PHE A 12 -5.28 2.31 -20.13
CA PHE A 12 -4.22 1.34 -20.40
C PHE A 12 -3.99 0.33 -19.26
N LEU A 13 -4.46 0.62 -18.04
CA LEU A 13 -4.34 -0.30 -16.90
C LEU A 13 -5.40 -1.39 -16.84
N LYS A 14 -6.39 -1.38 -17.74
CA LYS A 14 -7.47 -2.38 -17.75
C LYS A 14 -6.94 -3.80 -17.97
N PRO A 15 -7.58 -4.82 -17.38
CA PRO A 15 -7.20 -6.23 -17.57
C PRO A 15 -7.19 -6.66 -19.03
N GLU A 16 -8.11 -6.12 -19.84
CA GLU A 16 -8.25 -6.46 -21.27
C GLU A 16 -7.20 -5.80 -22.15
N THR A 17 -6.48 -4.80 -21.65
CA THR A 17 -5.39 -4.15 -22.38
C THR A 17 -4.23 -5.13 -22.55
N ARG A 18 -3.52 -5.05 -23.69
CA ARG A 18 -2.32 -5.88 -23.92
C ARG A 18 -1.31 -5.69 -22.79
N ALA A 19 -0.72 -6.80 -22.34
CA ALA A 19 0.16 -6.82 -21.18
C ALA A 19 1.38 -5.90 -21.33
N ASP A 20 1.94 -5.77 -22.54
CA ASP A 20 3.06 -4.87 -22.84
C ASP A 20 2.68 -3.39 -22.70
N VAL A 21 1.50 -3.01 -23.21
CA VAL A 21 0.96 -1.65 -23.06
C VAL A 21 0.68 -1.32 -21.61
N ARG A 22 0.12 -2.28 -20.84
CA ARG A 22 -0.14 -2.11 -19.41
C ARG A 22 1.15 -1.94 -18.61
N ALA A 23 2.16 -2.76 -18.88
CA ALA A 23 3.48 -2.64 -18.26
C ALA A 23 4.10 -1.26 -18.55
N GLN A 24 4.06 -0.79 -19.80
CA GLN A 24 4.60 0.52 -20.16
C GLN A 24 3.85 1.68 -19.48
N ALA A 25 2.53 1.59 -19.37
CA ALA A 25 1.72 2.58 -18.67
C ALA A 25 2.04 2.60 -17.17
N LEU A 26 2.24 1.43 -16.56
CA LEU A 26 2.62 1.31 -15.16
C LEU A 26 4.05 1.84 -14.90
N GLU A 27 4.99 1.56 -15.79
CA GLU A 27 6.36 2.11 -15.71
C GLU A 27 6.34 3.64 -15.75
N TYR A 28 5.51 4.23 -16.62
CA TYR A 28 5.32 5.68 -16.65
C TYR A 28 4.74 6.20 -15.32
N ILE A 29 3.71 5.54 -14.80
CA ILE A 29 3.12 5.90 -13.49
C ILE A 29 4.14 5.78 -12.37
N LEU A 30 5.01 4.76 -12.39
CA LEU A 30 6.11 4.61 -11.45
C LEU A 30 7.07 5.79 -11.51
N GLY A 31 7.49 6.21 -12.72
CA GLY A 31 8.30 7.41 -12.91
C GLY A 31 7.63 8.67 -12.34
N VAL A 32 6.33 8.85 -12.60
CA VAL A 32 5.56 9.99 -12.08
C VAL A 32 5.42 9.95 -10.56
N SER A 33 5.21 8.78 -9.96
CA SER A 33 5.06 8.62 -8.51
C SER A 33 6.31 9.00 -7.70
N GLY A 34 7.46 9.13 -8.36
CA GLY A 34 8.71 9.59 -7.75
C GLY A 34 8.69 11.04 -7.27
N SER A 35 7.84 11.91 -7.85
CA SER A 35 7.76 13.33 -7.47
C SER A 35 6.55 13.65 -6.59
N PRO A 36 6.63 14.65 -5.69
CA PRO A 36 5.47 15.11 -4.90
C PRO A 36 4.27 15.51 -5.77
N GLU A 37 4.50 16.26 -6.84
CA GLU A 37 3.44 16.73 -7.75
C GLU A 37 2.78 15.55 -8.48
N GLY A 38 3.58 14.54 -8.84
CA GLY A 38 3.10 13.32 -9.44
C GLY A 38 2.22 12.53 -8.48
N ARG A 39 2.67 12.29 -7.24
CA ARG A 39 1.87 11.58 -6.22
C ARG A 39 0.54 12.26 -5.94
N GLN A 40 0.54 13.58 -5.77
CA GLN A 40 -0.69 14.35 -5.56
C GLN A 40 -1.65 14.19 -6.74
N SER A 41 -1.14 14.27 -7.98
CA SER A 41 -1.96 14.10 -9.18
C SER A 41 -2.54 12.69 -9.30
N LEU A 42 -1.74 11.66 -9.01
CA LEU A 42 -2.16 10.26 -9.07
C LEU A 42 -3.22 9.96 -8.00
N CYS A 43 -3.08 10.51 -6.79
CA CYS A 43 -4.03 10.32 -5.70
C CYS A 43 -5.33 11.12 -5.89
N ALA A 44 -5.35 12.12 -6.77
CA ALA A 44 -6.57 12.84 -7.11
C ALA A 44 -7.56 12.00 -7.95
N GLU A 45 -7.15 10.85 -8.49
CA GLU A 45 -7.99 9.93 -9.26
C GLU A 45 -8.15 8.58 -8.53
N PRO A 46 -9.23 8.40 -7.73
CA PRO A 46 -9.50 7.19 -6.96
C PRO A 46 -9.49 5.89 -7.76
N ARG A 47 -9.90 5.92 -9.03
CA ARG A 47 -9.94 4.72 -9.88
C ARG A 47 -8.54 4.21 -10.20
N LEU A 48 -7.56 5.10 -10.24
CA LEU A 48 -6.16 4.73 -10.47
C LEU A 48 -5.60 3.94 -9.28
N LEU A 49 -5.95 4.34 -8.06
CA LEU A 49 -5.58 3.60 -6.86
C LEU A 49 -6.17 2.19 -6.88
N CYS A 50 -7.45 2.03 -7.22
CA CYS A 50 -8.06 0.71 -7.37
C CYS A 50 -7.34 -0.14 -8.42
N ALA A 51 -7.05 0.43 -9.59
CA ALA A 51 -6.31 -0.26 -10.64
C ALA A 51 -4.91 -0.71 -10.17
N LEU A 52 -4.18 0.15 -9.46
CA LEU A 52 -2.86 -0.20 -8.92
C LEU A 52 -2.93 -1.37 -7.92
N LEU A 53 -4.01 -1.47 -7.14
CA LEU A 53 -4.20 -2.59 -6.22
C LEU A 53 -4.47 -3.89 -6.95
N ASP A 54 -5.31 -3.86 -7.97
CA ASP A 54 -5.57 -5.03 -8.79
C ASP A 54 -4.26 -5.50 -9.44
N LEU A 55 -3.46 -4.57 -9.98
CA LEU A 55 -2.15 -4.87 -10.57
C LEU A 55 -1.13 -5.39 -9.56
N SER A 56 -1.19 -4.93 -8.31
CA SER A 56 -0.35 -5.46 -7.24
C SER A 56 -0.60 -6.95 -6.96
N THR A 57 -1.72 -7.51 -7.44
CA THR A 57 -2.11 -8.92 -7.35
C THR A 57 -1.96 -9.69 -8.65
N GLU A 58 -1.48 -9.05 -9.72
CA GLU A 58 -1.34 -9.68 -11.02
C GLU A 58 -0.30 -10.82 -11.00
N GLN A 59 -0.51 -11.84 -11.83
CA GLN A 59 0.40 -12.99 -11.93
C GLN A 59 1.78 -12.60 -12.50
N SER A 60 1.86 -11.50 -13.25
CA SER A 60 3.12 -10.99 -13.79
C SER A 60 3.96 -10.36 -12.68
N PRO A 61 5.11 -10.96 -12.30
CA PRO A 61 5.89 -10.47 -11.15
C PRO A 61 6.42 -9.06 -11.33
N HIS A 62 6.80 -8.67 -12.55
CA HIS A 62 7.29 -7.33 -12.86
C HIS A 62 6.19 -6.27 -12.71
N VAL A 63 4.98 -6.55 -13.21
CA VAL A 63 3.84 -5.62 -13.08
C VAL A 63 3.42 -5.50 -11.62
N ALA A 64 3.35 -6.62 -10.90
CA ALA A 64 3.06 -6.59 -9.47
C ALA A 64 4.12 -5.80 -8.69
N GLN A 65 5.41 -6.01 -9.00
CA GLN A 65 6.51 -5.28 -8.38
C GLN A 65 6.40 -3.77 -8.58
N ASP A 66 6.21 -3.32 -9.82
CA ASP A 66 6.08 -1.89 -10.13
C ASP A 66 4.86 -1.29 -9.43
N ALA A 67 3.73 -2.01 -9.40
CA ALA A 67 2.54 -1.58 -8.68
C ALA A 67 2.81 -1.40 -7.17
N HIS A 68 3.55 -2.32 -6.53
CA HIS A 68 3.98 -2.17 -5.15
C HIS A 68 4.90 -0.96 -4.94
N HIS A 69 5.84 -0.71 -5.85
CA HIS A 69 6.69 0.48 -5.78
C HIS A 69 5.90 1.77 -5.93
N VAL A 70 4.92 1.82 -6.83
CA VAL A 70 3.99 2.95 -6.93
C VAL A 70 3.25 3.15 -5.59
N LEU A 71 2.67 2.09 -5.01
CA LEU A 71 1.95 2.18 -3.74
C LEU A 71 2.84 2.69 -2.59
N VAL A 72 4.08 2.20 -2.50
CA VAL A 72 5.06 2.70 -1.52
C VAL A 72 5.33 4.20 -1.71
N ASN A 73 5.52 4.63 -2.96
CA ASN A 73 5.72 6.04 -3.27
C ASN A 73 4.49 6.87 -2.90
N LEU A 74 3.29 6.48 -3.33
CA LEU A 74 2.05 7.22 -3.04
C LEU A 74 1.79 7.34 -1.53
N THR A 75 2.02 6.27 -0.77
CA THR A 75 1.86 6.28 0.68
C THR A 75 2.94 7.10 1.39
N SER A 76 4.09 7.37 0.79
CA SER A 76 5.15 8.17 1.43
C SER A 76 4.80 9.65 1.62
N ASP A 77 3.74 10.14 0.97
CA ASP A 77 3.37 11.56 0.90
C ASP A 77 2.14 11.87 1.75
N CYS A 78 2.29 12.69 2.80
CA CYS A 78 1.19 13.06 3.68
C CYS A 78 0.09 13.87 2.96
N ALA A 79 0.39 14.54 1.84
CA ALA A 79 -0.63 15.22 1.05
C ALA A 79 -1.57 14.23 0.33
N ALA A 80 -1.05 13.04 0.00
CA ALA A 80 -1.80 11.95 -0.65
C ALA A 80 -2.62 11.11 0.34
N HIS A 81 -2.22 11.08 1.61
CA HIS A 81 -2.82 10.28 2.67
C HIS A 81 -4.33 10.45 2.79
N ARG A 82 -4.84 11.69 2.76
CA ARG A 82 -6.28 11.94 2.87
C ARG A 82 -7.08 11.32 1.73
N ALA A 83 -6.55 11.34 0.51
CA ALA A 83 -7.19 10.66 -0.62
C ALA A 83 -7.14 9.13 -0.46
N LEU A 84 -6.02 8.61 0.06
CA LEU A 84 -5.84 7.19 0.34
C LEU A 84 -6.74 6.68 1.48
N LEU A 85 -7.10 7.54 2.45
CA LEU A 85 -7.97 7.16 3.58
C LEU A 85 -9.31 6.57 3.16
N ALA A 86 -9.92 7.10 2.11
CA ALA A 86 -11.19 6.59 1.59
C ALA A 86 -11.08 5.13 1.11
N HIS A 87 -9.87 4.69 0.79
CA HIS A 87 -9.58 3.34 0.31
C HIS A 87 -9.01 2.43 1.40
N VAL A 88 -8.57 2.96 2.56
CA VAL A 88 -7.98 2.17 3.66
C VAL A 88 -8.85 0.98 4.08
N PRO A 89 -10.19 1.11 4.24
CA PRO A 89 -11.03 -0.03 4.61
C PRO A 89 -11.02 -1.18 3.59
N THR A 90 -10.77 -0.88 2.31
CA THR A 90 -10.67 -1.87 1.23
C THR A 90 -9.24 -2.38 1.06
N LEU A 91 -8.26 -1.49 1.20
CA LEU A 91 -6.82 -1.72 1.08
C LEU A 91 -6.31 -2.67 2.16
N LEU A 92 -6.65 -2.35 3.41
CA LEU A 92 -6.04 -2.94 4.58
C LEU A 92 -6.27 -4.45 4.66
N PRO A 93 -7.50 -4.99 4.49
CA PRO A 93 -7.71 -6.44 4.51
C PRO A 93 -6.92 -7.18 3.42
N SER A 94 -6.84 -6.60 2.21
CA SER A 94 -6.10 -7.21 1.09
C SER A 94 -4.59 -7.24 1.38
N MET A 95 -4.04 -6.13 1.87
CA MET A 95 -2.63 -6.04 2.27
C MET A 95 -2.29 -6.98 3.43
N LEU A 96 -3.14 -7.05 4.46
CA LEU A 96 -2.93 -7.96 5.59
C LEU A 96 -3.01 -9.43 5.17
N SER A 97 -3.99 -9.79 4.33
CA SER A 97 -4.12 -11.15 3.77
C SER A 97 -2.84 -11.58 3.05
N ARG A 98 -2.22 -10.66 2.31
CA ARG A 98 -0.96 -10.89 1.60
C ARG A 98 0.24 -11.04 2.53
N LEU A 99 0.31 -10.25 3.61
CA LEU A 99 1.35 -10.41 4.62
C LEU A 99 1.27 -11.76 5.33
N ARG A 100 0.07 -12.35 5.47
CA ARG A 100 -0.11 -13.69 6.04
C ARG A 100 0.51 -14.81 5.21
N ASP A 101 0.85 -14.57 3.94
CA ASP A 101 1.53 -15.56 3.10
C ASP A 101 3.06 -15.46 3.33
N PRO A 102 3.68 -16.48 3.97
CA PRO A 102 5.13 -16.52 4.18
C PRO A 102 5.92 -16.53 2.86
N GLY A 103 5.28 -16.90 1.73
CA GLY A 103 5.90 -16.91 0.42
C GLY A 103 5.83 -15.57 -0.33
N CYS A 104 5.11 -14.57 0.21
CA CYS A 104 4.84 -13.33 -0.49
C CYS A 104 6.15 -12.56 -0.75
N PRO A 105 6.57 -12.36 -2.01
CA PRO A 105 7.82 -11.67 -2.32
C PRO A 105 7.73 -10.14 -2.13
N PHE A 106 6.53 -9.61 -1.89
CA PHE A 106 6.27 -8.18 -1.77
C PHE A 106 5.98 -7.74 -0.34
N ALA A 107 6.22 -8.60 0.65
CA ALA A 107 5.84 -8.34 2.03
C ALA A 107 6.52 -7.09 2.60
N ASP A 108 7.79 -6.83 2.28
CA ASP A 108 8.49 -5.60 2.70
C ASP A 108 7.86 -4.34 2.12
N SER A 109 7.48 -4.34 0.85
CA SER A 109 6.78 -3.22 0.21
C SER A 109 5.43 -2.97 0.85
N ILE A 110 4.69 -4.04 1.17
CA ILE A 110 3.39 -3.94 1.85
C ILE A 110 3.58 -3.37 3.27
N CYS A 111 4.53 -3.89 4.05
CA CYS A 111 4.85 -3.37 5.39
C CYS A 111 5.25 -1.90 5.33
N THR A 112 6.05 -1.50 4.34
CA THR A 112 6.47 -0.11 4.14
C THR A 112 5.26 0.79 3.84
N ALA A 113 4.36 0.37 2.95
CA ALA A 113 3.16 1.13 2.62
C ALA A 113 2.22 1.30 3.82
N LEU A 114 1.99 0.23 4.59
CA LEU A 114 1.18 0.28 5.82
C LEU A 114 1.84 1.18 6.88
N CYS A 115 3.16 1.05 7.08
CA CYS A 115 3.91 1.92 7.98
C CYS A 115 3.76 3.40 7.58
N ASN A 116 3.88 3.71 6.29
CA ASN A 116 3.71 5.07 5.79
C ASN A 116 2.29 5.61 6.04
N LEU A 117 1.26 4.81 5.78
CA LEU A 117 -0.14 5.17 6.04
C LEU A 117 -0.44 5.40 7.52
N SER A 118 0.27 4.73 8.43
CA SER A 118 0.10 4.90 9.88
C SER A 118 0.86 6.09 10.48
N ARG A 119 1.64 6.85 9.69
CA ARG A 119 2.58 7.85 10.23
C ARG A 119 1.91 9.08 10.84
N GLU A 120 0.85 9.57 10.21
CA GLU A 120 0.16 10.79 10.64
C GLU A 120 -1.03 10.42 11.55
N GLU A 121 -1.34 11.27 12.53
CA GLU A 121 -2.36 10.94 13.55
C GLU A 121 -3.74 10.65 12.93
N GLU A 122 -4.21 11.50 11.99
CA GLU A 122 -5.51 11.33 11.32
C GLU A 122 -5.59 10.00 10.56
N THR A 123 -4.52 9.64 9.83
CA THR A 123 -4.50 8.39 9.08
C THR A 123 -4.30 7.17 9.94
N CYS A 124 -3.48 7.27 10.99
CA CYS A 124 -3.27 6.24 11.99
C CYS A 124 -4.60 5.90 12.69
N GLN A 125 -5.40 6.91 13.05
CA GLN A 125 -6.72 6.70 13.65
C GLN A 125 -7.66 5.95 12.70
N SER A 126 -7.70 6.34 11.41
CA SER A 126 -8.53 5.65 10.41
C SER A 126 -8.06 4.21 10.15
N PHE A 127 -6.75 4.01 10.07
CA PHE A 127 -6.11 2.71 9.96
C PHE A 127 -6.51 1.82 11.13
N LEU A 128 -6.34 2.31 12.36
CA LEU A 128 -6.62 1.54 13.57
C LEU A 128 -8.10 1.20 13.70
N ARG A 129 -9.02 2.10 13.31
CA ARG A 129 -10.46 1.81 13.23
C ARG A 129 -10.81 0.75 12.20
N SER A 130 -10.04 0.67 11.12
CA SER A 130 -10.23 -0.33 10.05
C SER A 130 -9.52 -1.65 10.36
N LEU A 131 -8.57 -1.66 11.29
CA LEU A 131 -7.82 -2.83 11.71
C LEU A 131 -8.65 -3.65 12.70
N THR A 132 -8.94 -4.89 12.35
CA THR A 132 -9.61 -5.82 13.27
C THR A 132 -8.65 -6.27 14.37
N GLN A 133 -9.20 -6.71 15.51
CA GLN A 133 -8.41 -7.35 16.57
C GLN A 133 -7.57 -8.51 16.04
N GLU A 134 -8.13 -9.34 15.15
CA GLU A 134 -7.40 -10.43 14.49
C GLU A 134 -6.23 -9.89 13.64
N GLY A 135 -6.44 -8.82 12.89
CA GLY A 135 -5.40 -8.17 12.10
C GLY A 135 -4.26 -7.62 12.96
N MET A 136 -4.59 -7.02 14.12
CA MET A 136 -3.59 -6.55 15.06
C MET A 136 -2.77 -7.71 15.66
N CYS A 137 -3.43 -8.78 16.12
CA CYS A 137 -2.73 -9.97 16.60
C CYS A 137 -1.78 -10.54 15.55
N GLN A 138 -2.18 -10.56 14.28
CA GLN A 138 -1.32 -11.04 13.19
C GLN A 138 -0.08 -10.19 12.96
N LEU A 139 -0.21 -8.86 13.04
CA LEU A 139 0.95 -7.97 12.94
C LEU A 139 1.95 -8.26 14.07
N LEU A 140 1.46 -8.52 15.28
CA LEU A 140 2.28 -8.88 16.43
C LEU A 140 2.92 -10.28 16.27
N ASP A 141 2.16 -11.27 15.82
CA ASP A 141 2.65 -12.63 15.58
C ASP A 141 3.76 -12.63 14.52
N MET A 142 3.58 -11.88 13.43
CA MET A 142 4.61 -11.72 12.39
C MET A 142 5.87 -11.02 12.91
N LEU A 143 5.72 -9.98 13.74
CA LEU A 143 6.86 -9.29 14.35
C LEU A 143 7.65 -10.24 15.28
N CYS A 144 6.95 -11.07 16.04
CA CYS A 144 7.55 -11.97 17.03
C CYS A 144 8.07 -13.29 16.45
N ALA A 145 7.76 -13.61 15.19
CA ALA A 145 8.16 -14.85 14.53
C ALA A 145 9.47 -14.68 13.73
N PRO A 146 10.61 -15.23 14.20
CA PRO A 146 11.86 -15.13 13.48
C PRO A 146 11.74 -15.78 12.10
N LYS A 147 12.15 -15.06 11.05
CA LYS A 147 12.10 -15.55 9.65
C LYS A 147 10.68 -15.96 9.21
N TYR A 148 9.66 -15.25 9.69
CA TYR A 148 8.27 -15.48 9.27
C TYR A 148 8.14 -15.62 7.75
N ASN A 149 8.78 -14.73 7.00
CA ASN A 149 8.87 -14.79 5.54
C ASN A 149 10.34 -14.96 5.12
N PRO A 150 10.75 -16.06 4.45
CA PRO A 150 12.13 -16.25 3.99
C PRO A 150 12.60 -15.30 2.88
N ARG A 151 11.70 -14.49 2.31
CA ARG A 151 11.96 -13.55 1.21
C ARG A 151 11.87 -12.08 1.61
N ALA A 152 11.51 -11.78 2.86
CA ALA A 152 11.28 -10.42 3.35
C ALA A 152 11.77 -10.28 4.79
N SER A 153 12.28 -9.10 5.17
CA SER A 153 12.72 -8.86 6.55
C SER A 153 11.57 -8.47 7.49
N LEU A 154 10.52 -7.86 6.94
CA LEU A 154 9.39 -7.28 7.66
C LEU A 154 9.80 -6.19 8.66
N ASP A 155 10.96 -5.55 8.47
CA ASP A 155 11.53 -4.58 9.43
C ASP A 155 10.57 -3.41 9.72
N TYR A 156 9.75 -3.03 8.74
CA TYR A 156 8.76 -1.96 8.87
C TYR A 156 7.53 -2.32 9.75
N LEU A 157 7.37 -3.57 10.18
CA LEU A 157 6.37 -3.93 11.19
C LEU A 157 6.64 -3.26 12.54
N GLY A 158 7.91 -3.13 12.93
CA GLY A 158 8.29 -2.46 14.17
C GLY A 158 7.84 -0.99 14.20
N PRO A 159 8.30 -0.16 13.25
CA PRO A 159 7.84 1.23 13.11
C PRO A 159 6.33 1.37 12.92
N LEU A 160 5.66 0.48 12.17
CA LEU A 160 4.19 0.46 12.07
C LEU A 160 3.55 0.33 13.46
N LEU A 161 3.95 -0.67 14.24
CA LEU A 161 3.42 -0.88 15.60
C LEU A 161 3.77 0.30 16.52
N CYS A 162 4.97 0.88 16.41
CA CYS A 162 5.32 2.11 17.11
C CYS A 162 4.32 3.23 16.80
N ASN A 163 3.97 3.46 15.53
CA ASN A 163 2.97 4.45 15.14
C ASN A 163 1.59 4.17 15.75
N LEU A 164 1.13 2.91 15.72
CA LEU A 164 -0.17 2.53 16.31
C LEU A 164 -0.19 2.79 17.83
N THR A 165 0.90 2.49 18.54
CA THR A 165 1.03 2.74 19.99
C THR A 165 1.15 4.22 20.35
N GLN A 166 1.23 5.15 19.40
CA GLN A 166 1.10 6.57 19.72
C GLN A 166 -0.36 6.93 20.06
N LEU A 167 -1.33 6.19 19.52
CA LEU A 167 -2.75 6.34 19.84
C LEU A 167 -3.11 5.60 21.15
N PRO A 168 -4.00 6.17 22.00
CA PRO A 168 -4.45 5.51 23.23
C PRO A 168 -5.01 4.10 23.01
N GLU A 169 -5.82 3.93 21.97
CA GLU A 169 -6.45 2.65 21.63
C GLU A 169 -5.41 1.61 21.21
N GLY A 170 -4.39 2.02 20.45
CA GLY A 170 -3.29 1.14 20.06
C GLY A 170 -2.43 0.72 21.24
N ARG A 171 -2.15 1.63 22.19
CA ARG A 171 -1.47 1.27 23.45
C ARG A 171 -2.27 0.28 24.26
N HIS A 172 -3.56 0.55 24.47
CA HIS A 172 -4.40 -0.30 25.29
C HIS A 172 -4.50 -1.74 24.76
N PHE A 173 -4.38 -1.91 23.45
CA PHE A 173 -4.35 -3.24 22.86
C PHE A 173 -3.01 -3.97 23.09
N ILE A 174 -1.89 -3.26 22.95
CA ILE A 174 -0.54 -3.86 22.87
C ILE A 174 0.14 -3.95 24.25
N LEU A 175 -0.09 -2.99 25.15
CA LEU A 175 0.58 -2.81 26.45
C LEU A 175 -0.37 -3.04 27.62
#